data_AF-A0AAD5A7K9-F1
#
_entry.id   AF-A0AAD5A7K9-F1
#
_cell.length_a   1.000
_cell.length_b   1.000
_cell.length_c   1.000
_cell.angle_alpha   90.00
_cell.angle_beta   90.00
_cell.angle_gamma   90.00
#
_symmetry.space_group_name_H-M   'P 1'
#
loop_
_entity.id
_entity.type
_entity.pdbx_description
1 polymer ?
#
loop_
_entity_poly.entity_id
_entity_poly.type
_entity_poly.pdbx_seq_one_letter_code
_entity_poly.pdbx_strand_id
1 'polypeptide(L)'
;MSEFLVSLLGERLVTGEKAEVDVHALGGGLALLGLYFGCSANAPCRQFNSSLADFYCHFKTFSEHKDKLEIVFISSDQDQKHWQDFLQEMRWPALPFKDRHKKMKLWNKYKVTSIPSLVFVDATTGKVVCRNGLLVVKDDPKGLEFPWGPMPFAEVVAGPLLRNNRQTTDSSSLEGSYVGIYFSAHWCRSQARINGEGCFRKGIQRKNMCQIKHADDPLSEDSFTQYFSEMPWLAVPYTDEARRSRLNRLYGIQGIPTLILLDTEGHMITRQGRVEVLNDPECRLFPWHPRPVLELSESNAVQLHEGPCLVLFVDAEEEGELEPAKELIQPIAEKIMAKYKAKDEETPLLFFVAGEDDMSDSLRDYTNLPEAAPLLTILDMSARAKYVKDVEEITPAVVEQFVIDFLAEKLKPEPI
;
A
#
# COMPACT_ATOMS: atom_id res chain seq x y z
N MET A 1 -5.14 17.46 -23.48
CA MET A 1 -4.51 18.03 -22.27
C MET A 1 -5.12 17.33 -21.08
N SER A 2 -4.32 16.86 -20.13
CA SER A 2 -4.77 15.96 -19.06
C SER A 2 -5.69 16.67 -18.06
N GLU A 3 -7.00 16.67 -18.32
CA GLU A 3 -8.05 17.07 -17.35
C GLU A 3 -7.87 16.32 -16.02
N PHE A 4 -7.35 15.09 -16.08
CA PHE A 4 -6.99 14.31 -14.92
C PHE A 4 -5.93 14.99 -14.04
N LEU A 5 -4.81 15.45 -14.60
CA LEU A 5 -3.76 16.11 -13.82
C LEU A 5 -4.28 17.38 -13.14
N VAL A 6 -5.14 18.14 -13.81
CA VAL A 6 -5.78 19.33 -13.22
C VAL A 6 -6.74 18.94 -12.10
N SER A 7 -7.51 17.86 -12.25
CA SER A 7 -8.35 17.34 -11.17
C SER A 7 -7.52 16.90 -9.95
N LEU A 8 -6.31 16.38 -10.19
CA LEU A 8 -5.41 15.85 -9.16
C LEU A 8 -4.64 16.95 -8.42
N LEU A 9 -4.07 17.90 -9.17
CA LEU A 9 -3.12 18.91 -8.68
C LEU A 9 -3.74 20.30 -8.57
N GLY A 10 -4.87 20.54 -9.23
CA GLY A 10 -5.44 21.88 -9.48
C GLY A 10 -4.88 22.52 -10.75
N GLU A 11 -5.26 23.77 -10.98
CA GLU A 11 -4.84 24.52 -12.18
C GLU A 11 -3.41 25.04 -12.08
N ARG A 12 -2.93 25.33 -10.86
CA ARG A 12 -1.64 26.00 -10.64
C ARG A 12 -0.78 25.31 -9.59
N LEU A 13 0.50 25.19 -9.90
CA LEU A 13 1.57 24.82 -8.96
C LEU A 13 2.48 26.02 -8.71
N VAL A 14 3.38 25.88 -7.73
CA VAL A 14 4.33 26.94 -7.34
C VAL A 14 5.76 26.40 -7.36
N THR A 15 6.70 27.16 -7.92
CA THR A 15 8.14 26.83 -7.90
C THR A 15 8.87 27.49 -6.73
N GLY A 16 10.15 27.14 -6.52
CA GLY A 16 11.02 27.80 -5.55
C GLY A 16 11.15 29.32 -5.74
N GLU A 17 10.98 29.80 -6.99
CA GLU A 17 11.00 31.23 -7.34
C GLU A 17 9.64 31.93 -7.13
N LYS A 18 8.65 31.24 -6.55
CA LYS A 18 7.25 31.69 -6.43
C LYS A 18 6.56 31.92 -7.79
N ALA A 19 7.12 31.37 -8.87
CA ALA A 19 6.46 31.38 -10.16
C ALA A 19 5.31 30.36 -10.17
N GLU A 20 4.21 30.74 -10.79
CA GLU A 20 3.07 29.84 -10.99
C GLU A 20 3.29 29.00 -12.26
N VAL A 21 3.06 27.70 -12.14
CA VAL A 21 3.14 26.75 -13.26
C VAL A 21 1.73 26.25 -13.55
N ASP A 22 1.28 26.45 -14.80
CA ASP A 22 0.01 25.92 -15.28
C ASP A 22 0.12 24.39 -15.44
N VAL A 23 -0.76 23.66 -14.76
CA VAL A 23 -0.80 22.20 -14.84
C VAL A 23 -1.17 21.71 -16.24
N HIS A 24 -1.92 22.50 -17.02
CA HIS A 24 -2.19 22.17 -18.42
C HIS A 24 -0.91 22.12 -19.26
N ALA A 25 0.09 22.93 -18.94
CA ALA A 25 1.38 22.95 -19.63
C ALA A 25 2.23 21.70 -19.35
N LEU A 26 1.97 21.00 -18.23
CA LEU A 26 2.64 19.73 -17.91
C LEU A 26 2.11 18.56 -18.78
N GLY A 27 0.84 18.62 -19.19
CA GLY A 27 0.06 17.46 -19.63
C GLY A 27 0.13 17.08 -21.12
N GLY A 28 1.16 17.51 -21.86
CA GLY A 28 1.28 17.28 -23.30
C GLY A 28 2.04 16.01 -23.72
N GLY A 29 2.93 15.50 -22.87
CA GLY A 29 3.79 14.34 -23.18
C GLY A 29 4.28 13.58 -21.94
N LEU A 30 3.70 13.88 -20.78
CA LEU A 30 4.08 13.28 -19.51
C LEU A 30 3.62 11.82 -19.46
N ALA A 31 4.53 10.90 -19.18
CA ALA A 31 4.21 9.50 -18.94
C ALA A 31 4.01 9.26 -17.44
N LEU A 32 4.94 9.75 -16.60
CA LEU A 32 4.91 9.55 -15.15
C LEU A 32 4.95 10.87 -14.39
N LEU A 33 4.20 10.91 -13.29
CA LEU A 33 4.22 11.96 -12.29
C LEU A 33 4.75 11.39 -10.97
N GLY A 34 5.85 11.93 -10.46
CA GLY A 34 6.39 11.62 -9.14
C GLY A 34 5.79 12.52 -8.07
N LEU A 35 4.98 11.96 -7.17
CA LEU A 35 4.40 12.69 -6.04
C LEU A 35 5.34 12.54 -4.84
N TYR A 36 6.07 13.61 -4.51
CA TYR A 36 7.02 13.63 -3.40
C TYR A 36 6.35 14.20 -2.14
N PHE A 37 6.12 13.35 -1.15
CA PHE A 37 5.55 13.71 0.14
C PHE A 37 6.68 13.90 1.18
N GLY A 38 6.71 15.05 1.86
CA GLY A 38 7.75 15.35 2.83
C GLY A 38 7.57 16.69 3.55
N CYS A 39 8.53 17.04 4.41
CA CYS A 39 8.59 18.34 5.06
C CYS A 39 10.04 18.79 5.30
N SER A 40 10.22 20.10 5.47
CA SER A 40 11.52 20.74 5.67
C SER A 40 12.19 20.38 7.00
N ALA A 41 11.40 20.20 8.06
CA ALA A 41 11.90 19.95 9.41
C ALA A 41 12.45 18.53 9.61
N ASN A 42 12.07 17.57 8.75
CA ASN A 42 12.45 16.17 8.86
C ASN A 42 13.84 15.92 8.23
N ALA A 43 14.80 15.44 9.03
CA ALA A 43 16.18 15.19 8.56
C ALA A 43 16.26 14.14 7.43
N PRO A 44 15.56 12.99 7.51
CA PRO A 44 15.46 12.07 6.38
C PRO A 44 14.93 12.71 5.09
N CYS A 45 13.93 13.61 5.18
CA CYS A 45 13.42 14.34 4.02
C CYS A 45 14.49 15.21 3.37
N ARG A 46 15.28 15.95 4.17
CA ARG A 46 16.38 16.78 3.62
C ARG A 46 17.45 15.94 2.94
N GLN A 47 17.84 14.82 3.56
CA GLN A 47 18.82 13.91 2.95
C GLN A 47 18.31 13.35 1.62
N PHE A 48 17.05 12.90 1.59
CA PHE A 48 16.45 12.38 0.36
C PHE A 48 16.28 13.46 -0.70
N ASN A 49 15.95 14.69 -0.32
CA ASN A 49 15.79 15.82 -1.24
C ASN A 49 17.06 16.05 -2.08
N SER A 50 18.24 15.98 -1.46
CA SER A 50 19.52 16.09 -2.17
C SER A 50 19.70 14.95 -3.19
N SER A 51 19.47 13.70 -2.79
CA SER A 51 19.56 12.55 -3.71
C SER A 51 18.55 12.64 -4.86
N LEU A 52 17.33 13.11 -4.56
CA LEU A 52 16.28 13.29 -5.56
C LEU A 52 16.63 14.43 -6.53
N ALA A 53 17.23 15.51 -6.04
CA ALA A 53 17.72 16.59 -6.87
C ALA A 53 18.77 16.07 -7.86
N ASP A 54 19.80 15.36 -7.40
CA ASP A 54 20.84 14.81 -8.26
C ASP A 54 20.26 13.88 -9.33
N PHE A 55 19.39 12.95 -8.93
CA PHE A 55 18.67 12.06 -9.83
C PHE A 55 17.85 12.82 -10.88
N TYR A 56 17.01 13.75 -10.45
CA TYR A 56 16.12 14.52 -11.33
C TYR A 56 16.93 15.38 -12.32
N CYS A 57 18.01 15.98 -11.86
CA CYS A 57 18.94 16.74 -12.71
C CYS A 57 19.56 15.85 -13.78
N HIS A 58 20.05 14.68 -13.38
CA HIS A 58 20.62 13.72 -14.32
C HIS A 58 19.58 13.27 -15.35
N PHE A 59 18.39 12.89 -14.88
CA PHE A 59 17.30 12.43 -15.74
C PHE A 59 16.88 13.50 -16.75
N LYS A 60 16.64 14.73 -16.31
CA LYS A 60 16.26 15.86 -17.19
C LYS A 60 17.35 16.24 -18.20
N THR A 61 18.62 15.96 -17.88
CA THR A 61 19.76 16.33 -18.74
C THR A 61 20.09 15.24 -19.76
N PHE A 62 20.14 13.97 -19.35
CA PHE A 62 20.73 12.88 -20.13
C PHE A 62 19.72 11.85 -20.63
N SER A 63 18.53 11.77 -20.05
CA SER A 63 17.54 10.76 -20.46
C SER A 63 16.87 11.13 -21.78
N GLU A 64 16.66 10.13 -22.64
CA GLU A 64 15.78 10.23 -23.81
C GLU A 64 14.32 10.45 -23.42
N HIS A 65 13.98 10.25 -22.13
CA HIS A 65 12.67 10.43 -21.55
C HIS A 65 12.56 11.68 -20.67
N LYS A 66 13.49 12.64 -20.78
CA LYS A 66 13.53 13.88 -19.97
C LYS A 66 12.21 14.65 -19.89
N ASP A 67 11.41 14.66 -20.96
CA ASP A 67 10.14 15.38 -21.03
C ASP A 67 8.93 14.52 -20.60
N LYS A 68 9.17 13.26 -20.21
CA LYS A 68 8.14 12.27 -19.83
C LYS A 68 7.97 12.09 -18.32
N LEU A 69 8.86 12.64 -17.50
CA LEU A 69 8.77 12.60 -16.04
C LEU A 69 8.69 14.00 -15.47
N GLU A 70 7.82 14.20 -14.50
CA GLU A 70 7.76 15.42 -13.69
C GLU A 70 7.55 15.04 -12.23
N ILE A 71 8.10 15.83 -11.32
CA ILE A 71 7.93 15.64 -9.88
C ILE A 71 7.06 16.78 -9.34
N VAL A 72 6.21 16.48 -8.36
CA VAL A 72 5.43 17.49 -7.64
C VAL A 72 5.59 17.27 -6.15
N PHE A 73 6.02 18.31 -5.44
CA PHE A 73 6.16 18.26 -3.99
C PHE A 73 4.84 18.53 -3.28
N ILE A 74 4.52 17.65 -2.33
CA ILE A 74 3.33 17.65 -1.49
C ILE A 74 3.80 17.80 -0.04
N SER A 75 3.98 19.06 0.35
CA SER A 75 4.47 19.42 1.68
C SER A 75 3.48 19.11 2.80
N SER A 76 3.98 18.58 3.92
CA SER A 76 3.30 18.55 5.22
C SER A 76 3.77 19.64 6.21
N ASP A 77 4.53 20.63 5.73
CA ASP A 77 5.00 21.77 6.52
C ASP A 77 3.82 22.59 7.07
N GLN A 78 3.92 22.95 8.35
CA GLN A 78 2.94 23.79 9.02
C GLN A 78 3.27 25.28 8.91
N ASP A 79 4.53 25.61 8.62
CA ASP A 79 5.03 26.97 8.50
C ASP A 79 5.31 27.33 7.04
N GLN A 80 4.77 28.46 6.59
CA GLN A 80 4.88 28.90 5.20
C GLN A 80 6.31 29.31 4.84
N LYS A 81 7.08 29.85 5.78
CA LYS A 81 8.44 30.31 5.52
C LYS A 81 9.36 29.10 5.33
N HIS A 82 9.32 28.13 6.24
CA HIS A 82 10.09 26.89 6.09
C HIS A 82 9.72 26.13 4.81
N TRP A 83 8.43 26.08 4.46
CA TRP A 83 7.99 25.53 3.17
C TRP A 83 8.64 26.26 2.00
N GLN A 84 8.63 27.59 2.00
CA GLN A 84 9.18 28.39 0.92
C GLN A 84 10.70 28.25 0.79
N ASP A 85 11.41 28.25 1.93
CA ASP A 85 12.87 28.10 1.96
C ASP A 85 13.27 26.73 1.41
N PHE A 86 12.55 25.66 1.80
CA PHE A 86 12.80 24.31 1.30
C PHE A 86 12.48 24.15 -0.20
N LEU A 87 11.47 24.86 -0.72
CA LEU A 87 11.20 24.86 -2.16
C LEU A 87 12.33 25.46 -3.01
N GLN A 88 13.14 26.37 -2.45
CA GLN A 88 14.27 26.94 -3.18
C GLN A 88 15.40 25.92 -3.41
N GLU A 89 15.43 24.85 -2.62
CA GLU A 89 16.38 23.75 -2.77
C GLU A 89 15.92 22.73 -3.84
N MET A 90 14.70 22.86 -4.36
CA MET A 90 14.08 21.91 -5.31
C MET A 90 14.01 22.48 -6.72
N ARG A 91 14.09 21.61 -7.73
CA ARG A 91 13.94 21.99 -9.15
C ARG A 91 12.57 21.68 -9.75
N TRP A 92 11.70 21.05 -8.98
CA TRP A 92 10.36 20.67 -9.39
C TRP A 92 9.30 21.55 -8.70
N PRO A 93 8.10 21.68 -9.27
CA PRO A 93 7.02 22.45 -8.69
C PRO A 93 6.40 21.77 -7.45
N ALA A 94 5.59 22.52 -6.69
CA ALA A 94 4.90 22.05 -5.51
C ALA A 94 3.43 22.49 -5.50
N LEU A 95 2.60 21.78 -4.74
CA LEU A 95 1.26 22.26 -4.44
C LEU A 95 1.32 23.56 -3.62
N PRO A 96 0.47 24.56 -3.93
CA PRO A 96 0.40 25.79 -3.16
C PRO A 96 0.27 25.52 -1.66
N PHE A 97 0.95 26.33 -0.83
CA PHE A 97 0.93 26.15 0.63
C PHE A 97 -0.50 26.09 1.20
N LYS A 98 -1.39 26.93 0.67
CA LYS A 98 -2.79 27.10 1.09
C LYS A 98 -3.68 25.89 0.78
N ASP A 99 -3.29 25.02 -0.15
CA ASP A 99 -4.10 23.90 -0.63
C ASP A 99 -4.07 22.68 0.32
N ARG A 100 -4.31 22.91 1.63
CA ARG A 100 -4.24 21.89 2.67
C ARG A 100 -5.17 20.70 2.40
N HIS A 101 -6.42 20.96 2.02
CA HIS A 101 -7.38 19.90 1.69
C HIS A 101 -6.91 19.03 0.53
N LYS A 102 -6.33 19.62 -0.51
CA LYS A 102 -5.84 18.88 -1.67
C LYS A 102 -4.64 18.01 -1.31
N LYS A 103 -3.70 18.55 -0.53
CA LYS A 103 -2.57 17.78 0.02
C LYS A 103 -3.08 16.57 0.79
N MET A 104 -4.04 16.75 1.70
CA MET A 104 -4.64 15.64 2.46
C MET A 104 -5.35 14.63 1.55
N LYS A 105 -6.13 15.08 0.56
CA LYS A 105 -6.74 14.17 -0.44
C LYS A 105 -5.69 13.32 -1.16
N LEU A 106 -4.53 13.87 -1.53
CA LEU A 106 -3.45 13.11 -2.18
C LEU A 106 -2.76 12.13 -1.23
N TRP A 107 -2.50 12.53 0.02
CA TRP A 107 -1.96 11.63 1.05
C TRP A 107 -2.85 10.40 1.24
N ASN A 108 -4.17 10.62 1.34
CA ASN A 108 -5.13 9.54 1.53
C ASN A 108 -5.29 8.69 0.26
N LYS A 109 -5.43 9.34 -0.91
CA LYS A 109 -5.59 8.65 -2.20
C LYS A 109 -4.43 7.71 -2.50
N TYR A 110 -3.20 8.11 -2.18
CA TYR A 110 -2.00 7.31 -2.41
C TYR A 110 -1.53 6.52 -1.18
N LYS A 111 -2.34 6.51 -0.10
CA LYS A 111 -2.11 5.75 1.14
C LYS A 111 -0.71 5.99 1.71
N VAL A 112 -0.29 7.25 1.75
CA VAL A 112 1.03 7.65 2.26
C VAL A 112 0.96 7.71 3.79
N THR A 113 1.71 6.84 4.46
CA THR A 113 1.69 6.71 5.93
C THR A 113 2.96 7.25 6.60
N SER A 114 4.02 7.51 5.83
CA SER A 114 5.31 7.96 6.34
C SER A 114 5.98 8.96 5.38
N ILE A 115 6.94 9.72 5.91
CA ILE A 115 7.77 10.65 5.13
C ILE A 115 9.26 10.41 5.42
N PRO A 116 10.15 10.63 4.43
CA PRO A 116 9.84 10.97 3.03
C PRO A 116 9.13 9.81 2.30
N SER A 117 8.30 10.13 1.32
CA SER A 117 7.70 9.14 0.42
C SER A 117 7.63 9.70 -1.00
N LEU A 118 7.95 8.87 -1.99
CA LEU A 118 7.87 9.23 -3.41
C LEU A 118 7.05 8.16 -4.13
N VAL A 119 5.92 8.55 -4.69
CA VAL A 119 5.02 7.64 -5.43
C VAL A 119 5.02 8.06 -6.90
N PHE A 120 5.38 7.15 -7.80
CA PHE A 120 5.22 7.37 -9.23
C PHE A 120 3.85 6.90 -9.68
N VAL A 121 3.13 7.77 -10.38
CA VAL A 121 1.81 7.50 -10.93
C VAL A 121 1.81 7.76 -12.43
N ASP A 122 0.97 7.03 -13.15
CA ASP A 122 0.72 7.28 -14.56
C ASP A 122 0.07 8.66 -14.72
N ALA A 123 0.63 9.52 -15.57
CA ALA A 123 0.19 10.90 -15.71
C ALA A 123 -1.18 11.06 -16.41
N THR A 124 -1.68 10.00 -17.05
CA THR A 124 -2.97 10.01 -17.76
C THR A 124 -4.09 9.46 -16.89
N THR A 125 -3.81 8.37 -16.18
CA THR A 125 -4.81 7.61 -15.40
C THR A 125 -4.72 7.87 -13.91
N GLY A 126 -3.56 8.30 -13.41
CA GLY A 126 -3.28 8.43 -11.99
C GLY A 126 -3.06 7.13 -11.25
N LYS A 127 -3.06 5.99 -11.95
CA LYS A 127 -2.78 4.68 -11.36
C LYS A 127 -1.35 4.66 -10.82
N VAL A 128 -1.17 4.00 -9.69
CA VAL A 128 0.15 3.88 -9.08
C VAL A 128 1.00 2.93 -9.91
N VAL A 129 2.13 3.44 -10.36
CA VAL A 129 3.12 2.74 -11.19
C VAL A 129 4.21 2.17 -10.29
N CYS A 130 4.71 2.96 -9.33
CA CYS A 130 5.64 2.51 -8.31
C CYS A 130 5.38 3.21 -6.98
N ARG A 131 5.06 2.44 -5.92
CA ARG A 131 4.82 2.96 -4.56
C ARG A 131 6.10 3.38 -3.84
N ASN A 132 7.23 2.73 -4.12
CA ASN A 132 8.50 2.96 -3.42
C ASN A 132 9.52 3.67 -4.32
N GLY A 133 9.22 4.90 -4.71
CA GLY A 133 10.10 5.73 -5.54
C GLY A 133 11.41 6.11 -4.87
N LEU A 134 11.51 6.03 -3.53
CA LEU A 134 12.78 6.25 -2.83
C LEU A 134 13.84 5.23 -3.27
N LEU A 135 13.44 3.95 -3.39
CA LEU A 135 14.32 2.89 -3.89
C LEU A 135 14.64 3.04 -5.38
N VAL A 136 13.74 3.63 -6.18
CA VAL A 136 14.04 3.96 -7.59
C VAL A 136 15.22 4.93 -7.65
N VAL A 137 15.14 6.03 -6.89
CA VAL A 137 16.19 7.06 -6.86
C VAL A 137 17.53 6.49 -6.36
N LYS A 138 17.48 5.57 -5.39
CA LYS A 138 18.66 4.92 -4.83
C LYS A 138 19.30 3.92 -5.80
N ASP A 139 18.49 3.05 -6.40
CA ASP A 139 18.98 1.85 -7.10
C ASP A 139 19.06 2.04 -8.62
N ASP A 140 18.31 2.99 -9.17
CA ASP A 140 18.42 3.46 -10.56
C ASP A 140 18.70 4.98 -10.62
N PRO A 141 19.85 5.46 -10.09
CA PRO A 141 20.15 6.89 -9.97
C PRO A 141 20.30 7.61 -11.32
N LYS A 142 20.36 6.85 -12.43
CA LYS A 142 20.43 7.38 -13.79
C LYS A 142 19.11 7.30 -14.56
N GLY A 143 18.11 6.61 -13.99
CA GLY A 143 16.79 6.43 -14.61
C GLY A 143 16.81 5.57 -15.88
N LEU A 144 17.68 4.56 -15.94
CA LEU A 144 17.83 3.67 -17.09
C LEU A 144 16.69 2.66 -17.21
N GLU A 145 16.01 2.36 -16.11
CA GLU A 145 14.86 1.46 -16.07
C GLU A 145 13.52 2.19 -16.32
N PHE A 146 13.56 3.46 -16.75
CA PHE A 146 12.34 4.21 -17.04
C PHE A 146 11.61 3.64 -18.27
N PRO A 147 10.27 3.51 -18.23
CA PRO A 147 9.38 3.79 -17.10
C PRO A 147 9.40 2.64 -16.08
N TRP A 148 9.42 2.98 -14.78
CA TRP A 148 9.44 2.00 -13.66
C TRP A 148 8.08 1.33 -13.39
N GLY A 149 7.35 1.00 -14.46
CA GLY A 149 6.01 0.43 -14.43
C GLY A 149 5.95 -1.02 -13.97
N PRO A 150 4.73 -1.56 -13.87
CA PRO A 150 4.53 -2.94 -13.45
C PRO A 150 5.21 -3.86 -14.46
N MET A 151 6.21 -4.60 -13.99
CA MET A 151 6.81 -5.71 -14.73
C MET A 151 6.13 -7.01 -14.29
N PRO A 152 5.88 -7.96 -15.22
CA PRO A 152 5.41 -9.28 -14.86
C PRO A 152 6.32 -9.91 -13.79
N PHE A 153 5.72 -10.54 -12.79
CA PHE A 153 6.46 -11.18 -11.70
C PHE A 153 7.56 -12.13 -12.23
N ALA A 154 7.23 -12.91 -13.28
CA ALA A 154 8.14 -13.83 -13.94
C ALA A 154 9.43 -13.15 -14.45
N GLU A 155 9.33 -11.93 -14.99
CA GLU A 155 10.50 -11.16 -15.45
C GLU A 155 11.34 -10.65 -14.28
N VAL A 156 10.68 -10.21 -13.20
CA VAL A 156 11.38 -9.66 -12.04
C VAL A 156 12.10 -10.74 -11.24
N VAL A 157 11.52 -11.94 -11.13
CA VAL A 157 12.12 -13.06 -10.39
C VAL A 157 13.15 -13.85 -11.21
N ALA A 158 13.17 -13.66 -12.53
CA ALA A 158 13.96 -14.42 -13.49
C ALA A 158 15.41 -14.68 -13.04
N GLY A 159 15.83 -15.95 -13.11
CA GLY A 159 17.18 -16.40 -12.82
C GLY A 159 17.25 -17.43 -11.69
N PRO A 160 18.47 -17.76 -11.21
CA PRO A 160 18.65 -18.79 -10.20
C PRO A 160 18.09 -18.36 -8.85
N LEU A 161 17.42 -19.30 -8.18
CA LEU A 161 16.94 -19.24 -6.81
C LEU A 161 17.69 -20.26 -5.95
N LEU A 162 17.97 -19.91 -4.70
CA LEU A 162 18.67 -20.77 -3.75
C LEU A 162 17.69 -21.64 -2.99
N ARG A 163 18.08 -22.90 -2.74
CA ARG A 163 17.51 -23.81 -1.74
C ARG A 163 18.39 -23.86 -0.50
N ASN A 164 17.79 -24.20 0.64
CA ASN A 164 18.48 -24.28 1.93
C ASN A 164 19.65 -25.30 1.97
N ASN A 165 19.69 -26.25 1.05
CA ASN A 165 20.79 -27.19 0.84
C ASN A 165 21.89 -26.65 -0.09
N ARG A 166 21.90 -25.33 -0.36
CA ARG A 166 22.82 -24.62 -1.27
C ARG A 166 22.71 -25.02 -2.74
N GLN A 167 21.69 -25.79 -3.12
CA GLN A 167 21.40 -26.04 -4.52
C GLN A 167 20.69 -24.83 -5.13
N THR A 168 20.88 -24.64 -6.43
CA THR A 168 20.14 -23.65 -7.21
C THR A 168 18.99 -24.33 -7.95
N THR A 169 17.91 -23.60 -8.15
CA THR A 169 16.80 -23.99 -9.02
C THR A 169 16.40 -22.76 -9.83
N ASP A 170 16.04 -22.95 -11.09
CA ASP A 170 15.61 -21.84 -11.93
C ASP A 170 14.22 -21.32 -11.50
N SER A 171 13.99 -20.02 -11.69
CA SER A 171 12.70 -19.37 -11.45
C SER A 171 11.54 -19.97 -12.25
N SER A 172 11.79 -20.64 -13.38
CA SER A 172 10.74 -21.34 -14.15
C SER A 172 10.03 -22.43 -13.35
N SER A 173 10.65 -22.93 -12.27
CA SER A 173 9.99 -23.85 -11.32
C SER A 173 8.80 -23.25 -10.58
N LEU A 174 8.65 -21.92 -10.63
CA LEU A 174 7.52 -21.16 -10.06
C LEU A 174 6.33 -21.02 -11.02
N GLU A 175 6.48 -21.38 -12.30
CA GLU A 175 5.41 -21.22 -13.28
C GLU A 175 4.22 -22.13 -12.95
N GLY A 176 3.00 -21.60 -13.10
CA GLY A 176 1.77 -22.34 -12.78
C GLY A 176 1.58 -22.64 -11.29
N SER A 177 2.36 -21.98 -10.42
CA SER A 177 2.34 -22.12 -8.96
C SER A 177 1.85 -20.85 -8.31
N TYR A 178 1.12 -20.96 -7.19
CA TYR A 178 0.90 -19.81 -6.32
C TYR A 178 2.22 -19.43 -5.66
N VAL A 179 2.55 -18.14 -5.58
CA VAL A 179 3.85 -17.70 -5.04
C VAL A 179 3.66 -16.82 -3.83
N GLY A 180 4.17 -17.24 -2.68
CA GLY A 180 4.26 -16.41 -1.48
C GLY A 180 5.59 -15.67 -1.44
N ILE A 181 5.63 -14.34 -1.37
CA ILE A 181 6.89 -13.61 -1.24
C ILE A 181 6.97 -13.03 0.16
N TYR A 182 7.98 -13.46 0.92
CA TYR A 182 8.18 -13.08 2.31
C TYR A 182 9.37 -12.14 2.44
N PHE A 183 9.07 -10.87 2.73
CA PHE A 183 10.04 -9.82 2.99
C PHE A 183 10.35 -9.81 4.49
N SER A 184 11.59 -10.12 4.87
CA SER A 184 11.99 -10.29 6.27
C SER A 184 13.48 -9.98 6.49
N ALA A 185 13.92 -9.85 7.73
CA ALA A 185 15.33 -9.72 8.09
C ALA A 185 15.65 -10.52 9.35
N HIS A 186 16.93 -10.78 9.63
CA HIS A 186 17.34 -11.61 10.76
C HIS A 186 16.88 -11.03 12.13
N TRP A 187 16.82 -9.70 12.29
CA TRP A 187 16.34 -9.07 13.53
C TRP A 187 14.85 -9.28 13.77
N CYS A 188 14.09 -9.65 12.74
CA CYS A 188 12.68 -9.98 12.91
C CYS A 188 12.49 -11.32 13.62
N ARG A 189 13.53 -12.05 14.06
CA ARG A 189 13.48 -13.40 14.64
C ARG A 189 12.40 -13.63 15.72
N SER A 190 12.04 -12.65 16.53
CA SER A 190 10.96 -12.76 17.52
C SER A 190 9.53 -12.61 16.94
N GLN A 191 9.37 -11.85 15.85
CA GLN A 191 8.09 -11.59 15.15
C GLN A 191 7.91 -12.40 13.85
N ALA A 192 9.01 -12.97 13.34
CA ALA A 192 9.14 -13.69 12.08
C ALA A 192 9.00 -15.20 12.20
N ARG A 193 8.81 -15.73 13.42
CA ARG A 193 8.25 -17.07 13.55
C ARG A 193 6.79 -16.96 13.13
N ILE A 194 6.56 -17.11 11.83
CA ILE A 194 5.27 -17.57 11.36
C ILE A 194 5.09 -18.94 12.03
N ASN A 195 4.47 -18.95 13.20
CA ASN A 195 4.13 -20.18 13.92
C ASN A 195 3.13 -21.05 13.11
N GLY A 196 2.64 -20.54 11.98
CA GLY A 196 1.91 -21.26 10.94
C GLY A 196 2.75 -22.15 10.02
N GLU A 197 3.90 -22.68 10.47
CA GLU A 197 4.68 -23.70 9.73
C GLU A 197 3.80 -24.87 9.27
N GLY A 198 2.76 -25.22 10.04
CA GLY A 198 1.79 -26.26 9.70
C GLY A 198 0.97 -25.94 8.46
N CYS A 199 0.32 -24.76 8.41
CA CYS A 199 -0.41 -24.30 7.24
C CYS A 199 0.54 -24.18 6.05
N PHE A 200 1.66 -23.46 6.20
CA PHE A 200 2.61 -23.28 5.12
C PHE A 200 3.11 -24.60 4.53
N ARG A 201 3.53 -25.54 5.37
CA ARG A 201 4.01 -26.85 4.93
C ARG A 201 2.89 -27.66 4.28
N LYS A 202 1.64 -27.59 4.76
CA LYS A 202 0.47 -28.23 4.13
C LYS A 202 0.09 -27.56 2.81
N GLY A 203 0.11 -26.23 2.72
CA GLY A 203 -0.18 -25.45 1.50
C GLY A 203 0.85 -25.69 0.40
N ILE A 204 2.14 -25.68 0.75
CA ILE A 204 3.26 -26.06 -0.14
C ILE A 204 3.10 -27.50 -0.62
N GLN A 205 2.73 -28.43 0.26
CA GLN A 205 2.55 -29.83 -0.11
C GLN A 205 1.28 -30.11 -0.93
N ARG A 206 0.23 -29.28 -0.81
CA ARG A 206 -1.07 -29.56 -1.44
C ARG A 206 -1.34 -28.79 -2.74
N LYS A 207 -0.71 -27.63 -3.00
CA LYS A 207 -1.16 -26.73 -4.09
C LYS A 207 -0.06 -25.87 -4.74
N ASN A 208 1.07 -26.47 -5.16
CA ASN A 208 2.09 -25.75 -5.95
C ASN A 208 2.40 -24.36 -5.36
N MET A 209 2.70 -24.27 -4.05
CA MET A 209 3.04 -22.99 -3.43
C MET A 209 4.57 -22.88 -3.32
N CYS A 210 5.14 -21.84 -3.89
CA CYS A 210 6.57 -21.55 -3.77
C CYS A 210 6.76 -20.28 -2.96
N GLN A 211 7.61 -20.34 -1.92
CA GLN A 211 7.93 -19.15 -1.15
C GLN A 211 9.31 -18.61 -1.50
N ILE A 212 9.38 -17.30 -1.73
CA ILE A 212 10.61 -16.55 -1.96
C ILE A 212 10.86 -15.68 -0.76
N LYS A 213 11.96 -15.92 -0.06
CA LYS A 213 12.40 -15.04 1.01
C LYS A 213 13.26 -13.91 0.44
N HIS A 214 12.80 -12.69 0.65
CA HIS A 214 13.57 -11.47 0.42
C HIS A 214 14.16 -11.02 1.76
N ALA A 215 15.49 -10.89 1.79
CA ALA A 215 16.21 -10.41 2.96
C ALA A 215 16.83 -9.04 2.66
N ASP A 216 16.34 -7.99 3.31
CA ASP A 216 17.03 -6.70 3.38
C ASP A 216 17.96 -6.74 4.60
N ASP A 217 19.12 -7.39 4.45
CA ASP A 217 20.11 -7.49 5.54
C ASP A 217 21.41 -6.73 5.19
N PRO A 218 21.73 -5.63 5.89
CA PRO A 218 22.97 -4.88 5.74
C PRO A 218 24.18 -5.54 6.43
N LEU A 219 24.04 -6.66 7.16
CA LEU A 219 25.11 -7.16 8.04
C LEU A 219 26.10 -8.12 7.38
N SER A 220 25.67 -9.17 6.65
CA SER A 220 26.54 -10.08 5.89
C SER A 220 25.80 -11.21 5.16
N GLU A 221 26.45 -11.81 4.15
CA GLU A 221 26.01 -13.06 3.48
C GLU A 221 25.95 -14.26 4.46
N ASP A 222 26.81 -14.28 5.47
CA ASP A 222 26.82 -15.33 6.50
C ASP A 222 25.56 -15.28 7.38
N SER A 223 25.13 -14.07 7.78
CA SER A 223 23.88 -13.86 8.51
C SER A 223 22.66 -14.28 7.68
N PHE A 224 22.66 -13.95 6.37
CA PHE A 224 21.65 -14.44 5.44
C PHE A 224 21.63 -15.97 5.38
N THR A 225 22.79 -16.61 5.21
CA THR A 225 22.92 -18.06 5.07
C THR A 225 22.45 -18.78 6.32
N GLN A 226 22.84 -18.31 7.51
CA GLN A 226 22.38 -18.86 8.78
C GLN A 226 20.86 -18.75 8.91
N TYR A 227 20.29 -17.57 8.66
CA TYR A 227 18.86 -17.33 8.75
C TYR A 227 18.03 -18.05 7.66
N PHE A 228 18.64 -18.33 6.52
CA PHE A 228 18.03 -19.07 5.41
C PHE A 228 18.09 -20.59 5.62
N SER A 229 19.14 -21.11 6.27
CA SER A 229 19.32 -22.55 6.48
C SER A 229 18.19 -23.22 7.29
N GLU A 230 17.52 -22.45 8.15
CA GLU A 230 16.41 -22.93 9.00
C GLU A 230 15.09 -23.10 8.22
N MET A 231 15.06 -22.70 6.94
CA MET A 231 13.83 -22.48 6.20
C MET A 231 13.72 -23.42 4.98
N PRO A 232 12.59 -24.09 4.71
CA PRO A 232 12.47 -25.03 3.59
C PRO A 232 12.18 -24.39 2.22
N TRP A 233 12.15 -23.05 2.12
CA TRP A 233 11.72 -22.31 0.94
C TRP A 233 12.87 -21.85 0.03
N LEU A 234 12.50 -21.28 -1.12
CA LEU A 234 13.46 -20.68 -2.06
C LEU A 234 13.83 -19.26 -1.61
N ALA A 235 14.98 -18.77 -2.07
CA ALA A 235 15.39 -17.38 -1.88
C ALA A 235 16.07 -16.81 -3.11
N VAL A 236 15.90 -15.51 -3.33
CA VAL A 236 16.74 -14.78 -4.29
C VAL A 236 18.17 -14.75 -3.72
N PRO A 237 19.21 -15.02 -4.52
CA PRO A 237 20.59 -14.94 -4.06
C PRO A 237 20.90 -13.62 -3.36
N TYR A 238 21.62 -13.68 -2.23
CA TYR A 238 22.00 -12.47 -1.48
C TYR A 238 22.78 -11.48 -2.35
N THR A 239 23.68 -12.00 -3.19
CA THR A 239 24.50 -11.22 -4.13
C THR A 239 23.69 -10.53 -5.23
N ASP A 240 22.45 -10.93 -5.49
CA ASP A 240 21.58 -10.27 -6.47
C ASP A 240 20.74 -9.17 -5.81
N GLU A 241 21.42 -8.10 -5.40
CA GLU A 241 20.79 -6.95 -4.75
C GLU A 241 19.78 -6.24 -5.67
N ALA A 242 20.07 -6.22 -6.98
CA ALA A 242 19.21 -5.56 -7.97
C ALA A 242 17.86 -6.27 -8.11
N ARG A 243 17.85 -7.61 -8.16
CA ARG A 243 16.60 -8.38 -8.23
C ARG A 243 15.80 -8.29 -6.93
N ARG A 244 16.49 -8.37 -5.80
CA ARG A 244 15.92 -8.13 -4.46
C ARG A 244 15.24 -6.75 -4.41
N SER A 245 15.94 -5.69 -4.78
CA SER A 245 15.37 -4.34 -4.83
C SER A 245 14.17 -4.25 -5.78
N ARG A 246 14.27 -4.80 -7.00
CA ARG A 246 13.15 -4.81 -7.95
C ARG A 246 11.90 -5.46 -7.38
N LEU A 247 12.01 -6.59 -6.67
CA LEU A 247 10.87 -7.21 -5.99
C LEU A 247 10.26 -6.31 -4.90
N ASN A 248 11.09 -5.65 -4.10
CA ASN A 248 10.62 -4.71 -3.09
C ASN A 248 9.89 -3.52 -3.75
N ARG A 249 10.47 -2.93 -4.80
CA ARG A 249 9.88 -1.81 -5.55
C ARG A 249 8.57 -2.18 -6.25
N LEU A 250 8.52 -3.34 -6.89
CA LEU A 250 7.34 -3.84 -7.61
C LEU A 250 6.12 -3.91 -6.69
N TYR A 251 6.31 -4.43 -5.48
CA TYR A 251 5.22 -4.59 -4.52
C TYR A 251 5.11 -3.44 -3.53
N GLY A 252 6.05 -2.50 -3.52
CA GLY A 252 6.00 -1.31 -2.68
C GLY A 252 6.09 -1.62 -1.19
N ILE A 253 6.93 -2.57 -0.80
CA ILE A 253 7.01 -3.02 0.60
C ILE A 253 7.68 -1.94 1.45
N GLN A 254 6.93 -1.35 2.39
CA GLN A 254 7.40 -0.28 3.28
C GLN A 254 7.84 -0.79 4.67
N GLY A 255 7.46 -2.01 5.03
CA GLY A 255 7.72 -2.59 6.34
C GLY A 255 7.95 -4.09 6.26
N ILE A 256 8.72 -4.60 7.20
CA ILE A 256 8.99 -6.03 7.38
C ILE A 256 8.69 -6.43 8.84
N PRO A 257 8.23 -7.66 9.10
CA PRO A 257 7.99 -8.73 8.13
C PRO A 257 6.68 -8.56 7.35
N THR A 258 6.71 -8.77 6.03
CA THR A 258 5.52 -8.75 5.15
C THR A 258 5.47 -10.00 4.28
N LEU A 259 4.32 -10.67 4.22
CA LEU A 259 4.06 -11.78 3.29
C LEU A 259 2.97 -11.36 2.31
N ILE A 260 3.31 -11.40 1.02
CA ILE A 260 2.31 -11.29 -0.05
C ILE A 260 2.09 -12.66 -0.70
N LEU A 261 0.89 -12.86 -1.26
CA LEU A 261 0.57 -14.05 -2.06
C LEU A 261 0.20 -13.64 -3.48
N LEU A 262 0.75 -14.35 -4.45
CA LEU A 262 0.49 -14.20 -5.88
C LEU A 262 -0.23 -15.44 -6.42
N ASP A 263 -1.07 -15.24 -7.43
CA ASP A 263 -1.68 -16.32 -8.20
C ASP A 263 -0.70 -16.96 -9.19
N THR A 264 -1.20 -17.93 -9.97
CA THR A 264 -0.41 -18.67 -10.96
C THR A 264 0.04 -17.83 -12.16
N GLU A 265 -0.53 -16.63 -12.34
CA GLU A 265 -0.17 -15.67 -13.38
C GLU A 265 0.76 -14.56 -12.83
N GLY A 266 1.00 -14.55 -11.51
CA GLY A 266 1.81 -13.55 -10.83
C GLY A 266 1.04 -12.31 -10.38
N HIS A 267 -0.29 -12.30 -10.45
CA HIS A 267 -1.11 -11.22 -9.91
C HIS A 267 -1.22 -11.35 -8.39
N MET A 268 -1.26 -10.21 -7.71
CA MET A 268 -1.36 -10.17 -6.27
C MET A 268 -2.75 -10.59 -5.78
N ILE A 269 -2.79 -11.63 -4.95
CA ILE A 269 -4.00 -12.07 -4.26
C ILE A 269 -4.18 -11.28 -2.95
N THR A 270 -3.17 -11.25 -2.09
CA THR A 270 -3.24 -10.55 -0.81
C THR A 270 -1.89 -10.00 -0.37
N ARG A 271 -1.91 -8.84 0.29
CA ARG A 271 -0.76 -8.23 0.99
C ARG A 271 -0.69 -8.66 2.46
N GLN A 272 -1.76 -9.27 2.95
CA GLN A 272 -1.99 -9.63 4.35
C GLN A 272 -1.72 -11.11 4.61
N GLY A 273 -0.87 -11.74 3.80
CA GLY A 273 -0.64 -13.18 3.88
C GLY A 273 -0.18 -13.63 5.28
N ARG A 274 0.54 -12.78 6.03
CA ARG A 274 0.95 -13.11 7.41
C ARG A 274 -0.26 -13.27 8.32
N VAL A 275 -1.22 -12.36 8.24
CA VAL A 275 -2.47 -12.39 9.02
C VAL A 275 -3.30 -13.59 8.60
N GLU A 276 -3.47 -13.81 7.30
CA GLU A 276 -4.24 -14.93 6.75
C GLU A 276 -3.69 -16.30 7.18
N VAL A 277 -2.36 -16.47 7.18
CA VAL A 277 -1.72 -17.72 7.64
C VAL A 277 -1.96 -17.96 9.13
N LEU A 278 -1.92 -16.91 9.95
CA LEU A 278 -2.13 -17.03 11.40
C LEU A 278 -3.58 -17.40 11.71
N ASN A 279 -4.53 -16.85 10.95
CA ASN A 279 -5.96 -17.05 11.14
C ASN A 279 -6.49 -18.33 10.47
N ASP A 280 -5.74 -18.92 9.53
CA ASP A 280 -6.08 -20.18 8.86
C ASP A 280 -4.98 -21.24 9.06
N PRO A 281 -4.72 -21.73 10.28
CA PRO A 281 -3.61 -22.66 10.56
C PRO A 281 -3.72 -24.00 9.82
N GLU A 282 -4.92 -24.34 9.32
CA GLU A 282 -5.19 -25.55 8.56
C GLU A 282 -5.21 -25.33 7.03
N CYS A 283 -4.96 -24.11 6.56
CA CYS A 283 -4.91 -23.76 5.14
C CYS A 283 -6.22 -24.10 4.38
N ARG A 284 -7.37 -23.98 5.04
CA ARG A 284 -8.70 -24.25 4.47
C ARG A 284 -9.16 -23.15 3.51
N LEU A 285 -8.76 -21.91 3.78
CA LEU A 285 -9.12 -20.72 3.02
C LEU A 285 -8.13 -20.41 1.89
N PHE A 286 -7.04 -21.17 1.78
CA PHE A 286 -6.06 -21.01 0.69
C PHE A 286 -6.71 -21.18 -0.70
N PRO A 287 -6.54 -20.21 -1.63
CA PRO A 287 -5.44 -19.23 -1.70
C PRO A 287 -5.74 -17.82 -1.13
N TRP A 288 -6.43 -17.72 0.01
CA TRP A 288 -6.66 -16.47 0.77
C TRP A 288 -7.04 -15.27 -0.11
N HIS A 289 -8.00 -15.49 -1.01
CA HIS A 289 -8.57 -14.40 -1.78
C HIS A 289 -9.17 -13.35 -0.85
N PRO A 290 -9.10 -12.05 -1.20
CA PRO A 290 -9.72 -10.99 -0.42
C PRO A 290 -11.18 -11.32 -0.14
N ARG A 291 -11.55 -11.33 1.14
CA ARG A 291 -12.93 -11.56 1.57
C ARG A 291 -13.69 -10.24 1.53
N PRO A 292 -14.97 -10.24 1.12
CA PRO A 292 -15.76 -9.02 1.07
C PRO A 292 -15.95 -8.38 2.44
N VAL A 293 -16.08 -9.19 3.48
CA VAL A 293 -16.28 -8.75 4.86
C VAL A 293 -15.32 -9.51 5.76
N LEU A 294 -14.69 -8.79 6.68
CA LEU A 294 -13.78 -9.32 7.68
C LEU A 294 -14.38 -9.17 9.09
N GLU A 295 -14.03 -10.06 10.01
CA GLU A 295 -14.26 -9.82 11.43
C GLU A 295 -13.12 -8.97 11.95
N LEU A 296 -13.43 -7.92 12.69
CA LEU A 296 -12.40 -7.12 13.33
C LEU A 296 -11.75 -7.94 14.46
N SER A 297 -10.42 -7.96 14.50
CA SER A 297 -9.64 -8.60 15.56
C SER A 297 -8.29 -7.88 15.73
N GLU A 298 -7.57 -8.18 16.81
CA GLU A 298 -6.21 -7.64 17.03
C GLU A 298 -5.29 -7.90 15.84
N SER A 299 -5.45 -9.07 15.21
CA SER A 299 -4.59 -9.54 14.12
C SER A 299 -4.69 -8.70 12.85
N ASN A 300 -5.86 -8.12 12.58
CA ASN A 300 -6.15 -7.41 11.33
C ASN A 300 -6.49 -5.92 11.53
N ALA A 301 -6.52 -5.42 12.76
CA ALA A 301 -6.77 -4.02 13.08
C ALA A 301 -5.83 -3.03 12.36
N VAL A 302 -4.62 -3.47 12.02
CA VAL A 302 -3.68 -2.68 11.20
C VAL A 302 -4.28 -2.26 9.84
N GLN A 303 -5.25 -3.01 9.32
CA GLN A 303 -5.93 -2.71 8.06
C GLN A 303 -6.85 -1.49 8.16
N LEU A 304 -7.27 -1.09 9.36
CA LEU A 304 -8.06 0.14 9.59
C LEU A 304 -7.27 1.40 9.17
N HIS A 305 -5.94 1.30 9.09
CA HIS A 305 -5.07 2.39 8.62
C HIS A 305 -4.79 2.34 7.11
N GLU A 306 -5.21 1.30 6.39
CA GLU A 306 -4.97 1.18 4.95
C GLU A 306 -5.92 2.04 4.10
N GLY A 307 -7.03 2.48 4.67
CA GLY A 307 -8.02 3.33 4.02
C GLY A 307 -9.32 3.39 4.81
N PRO A 308 -10.35 4.05 4.24
CA PRO A 308 -11.66 4.07 4.85
C PRO A 308 -12.20 2.64 5.06
N CYS A 309 -12.82 2.42 6.21
CA CYS A 309 -13.43 1.15 6.57
C CYS A 309 -14.86 1.38 7.06
N LEU A 310 -15.81 0.59 6.56
CA LEU A 310 -17.12 0.47 7.15
C LEU A 310 -17.04 -0.58 8.25
N VAL A 311 -17.45 -0.23 9.46
CA VAL A 311 -17.50 -1.14 10.61
C VAL A 311 -18.94 -1.19 11.09
N LEU A 312 -19.51 -2.39 11.02
CA LEU A 312 -20.81 -2.71 11.62
C LEU A 312 -20.55 -3.36 12.98
N PHE A 313 -20.80 -2.62 14.06
CA PHE A 313 -20.75 -3.14 15.40
C PHE A 313 -22.08 -3.81 15.76
N VAL A 314 -22.03 -4.98 16.38
CA VAL A 314 -23.19 -5.75 16.85
C VAL A 314 -22.91 -6.32 18.24
N ASP A 315 -23.97 -6.53 19.02
CA ASP A 315 -23.89 -7.21 20.31
C ASP A 315 -23.72 -8.72 20.05
N ALA A 316 -22.47 -9.17 19.96
CA ALA A 316 -22.09 -10.55 19.70
C ALA A 316 -20.89 -10.91 20.56
N GLU A 317 -21.07 -11.87 21.47
CA GLU A 317 -20.02 -12.29 22.42
C GLU A 317 -19.22 -13.51 21.90
N GLU A 318 -19.84 -14.33 21.03
CA GLU A 318 -19.25 -15.58 20.55
C GLU A 318 -18.88 -15.59 19.05
N GLU A 319 -17.81 -16.34 18.73
CA GLU A 319 -17.31 -16.60 17.37
C GLU A 319 -18.36 -17.46 16.60
N GLY A 320 -19.21 -16.80 15.81
CA GLY A 320 -20.38 -17.42 15.14
C GLY A 320 -21.64 -16.55 15.15
N GLU A 321 -21.73 -15.60 16.08
CA GLU A 321 -22.86 -14.67 16.18
C GLU A 321 -22.74 -13.47 15.23
N LEU A 322 -21.55 -13.30 14.62
CA LEU A 322 -21.27 -12.26 13.64
C LEU A 322 -21.77 -12.61 12.23
N GLU A 323 -22.05 -13.88 11.94
CA GLU A 323 -22.49 -14.38 10.63
C GLU A 323 -23.69 -13.60 10.05
N PRO A 324 -24.79 -13.36 10.79
CA PRO A 324 -25.90 -12.56 10.27
C PRO A 324 -25.49 -11.13 9.89
N ALA A 325 -24.61 -10.51 10.67
CA ALA A 325 -24.10 -9.17 10.39
C ALA A 325 -23.21 -9.16 9.13
N LYS A 326 -22.41 -10.21 8.92
CA LYS A 326 -21.63 -10.39 7.68
C LYS A 326 -22.55 -10.56 6.48
N GLU A 327 -23.53 -11.47 6.56
CA GLU A 327 -24.48 -11.75 5.48
C GLU A 327 -25.28 -10.48 5.08
N LEU A 328 -25.57 -9.61 6.05
CA LEU A 328 -26.24 -8.33 5.84
C LEU A 328 -25.44 -7.39 4.91
N ILE A 329 -24.12 -7.26 5.13
CA ILE A 329 -23.29 -6.27 4.43
C ILE A 329 -22.47 -6.85 3.27
N GLN A 330 -22.31 -8.17 3.22
CA GLN A 330 -21.53 -8.88 2.21
C GLN A 330 -21.97 -8.60 0.77
N PRO A 331 -23.26 -8.62 0.41
CA PRO A 331 -23.68 -8.33 -0.97
C PRO A 331 -23.28 -6.92 -1.43
N ILE A 332 -23.27 -5.94 -0.51
CA ILE A 332 -22.83 -4.57 -0.79
C ILE A 332 -21.32 -4.55 -1.01
N ALA A 333 -20.56 -5.20 -0.13
CA ALA A 333 -19.11 -5.30 -0.26
C ALA A 333 -18.69 -5.96 -1.57
N GLU A 334 -19.30 -7.10 -1.94
CA GLU A 334 -19.05 -7.81 -3.19
C GLU A 334 -19.35 -6.95 -4.42
N LYS A 335 -20.47 -6.21 -4.41
CA LYS A 335 -20.84 -5.28 -5.48
C LYS A 335 -19.79 -4.19 -5.67
N ILE A 336 -19.28 -3.62 -4.58
CA ILE A 336 -18.20 -2.61 -4.63
C ILE A 336 -16.90 -3.25 -5.12
N MET A 337 -16.49 -4.39 -4.57
CA MET A 337 -15.30 -5.12 -5.02
C MET A 337 -15.33 -5.42 -6.51
N ALA A 338 -16.42 -5.97 -7.02
CA ALA A 338 -16.58 -6.28 -8.44
C ALA A 338 -16.51 -5.03 -9.32
N LYS A 339 -17.13 -3.93 -8.91
CA LYS A 339 -17.13 -2.64 -9.64
C LYS A 339 -15.72 -2.08 -9.80
N TYR A 340 -14.89 -2.12 -8.75
CA TYR A 340 -13.53 -1.59 -8.80
C TYR A 340 -12.53 -2.57 -9.42
N LYS A 341 -12.71 -3.88 -9.20
CA LYS A 341 -11.96 -4.92 -9.91
C LYS A 341 -12.13 -4.82 -11.42
N ALA A 342 -13.33 -4.54 -11.92
CA ALA A 342 -13.60 -4.34 -13.35
C ALA A 342 -12.88 -3.11 -13.96
N LYS A 343 -12.47 -2.15 -13.12
CA LYS A 343 -11.68 -0.97 -13.52
C LYS A 343 -10.18 -1.16 -13.29
N ASP A 344 -9.77 -2.30 -12.72
CA ASP A 344 -8.41 -2.53 -12.25
C ASP A 344 -7.98 -1.40 -11.28
N GLU A 345 -8.86 -1.11 -10.31
CA GLU A 345 -8.68 -0.13 -9.25
C GLU A 345 -8.78 -0.80 -7.87
N GLU A 346 -8.08 -0.28 -6.87
CA GLU A 346 -8.23 -0.73 -5.48
C GLU A 346 -9.62 -0.36 -4.94
N THR A 347 -10.16 -1.22 -4.07
CA THR A 347 -11.44 -0.95 -3.41
C THR A 347 -11.32 0.25 -2.47
N PRO A 348 -12.23 1.23 -2.57
CA PRO A 348 -12.14 2.47 -1.81
C PRO A 348 -12.57 2.32 -0.34
N LEU A 349 -13.20 1.21 0.02
CA LEU A 349 -13.81 0.97 1.32
C LEU A 349 -13.62 -0.51 1.69
N LEU A 350 -13.07 -0.77 2.88
CA LEU A 350 -13.01 -2.09 3.50
C LEU A 350 -14.27 -2.31 4.35
N PHE A 351 -14.70 -3.55 4.55
CA PHE A 351 -15.88 -3.87 5.33
C PHE A 351 -15.53 -4.80 6.50
N PHE A 352 -15.90 -4.39 7.69
CA PHE A 352 -15.71 -5.13 8.92
C PHE A 352 -17.04 -5.31 9.67
N VAL A 353 -17.14 -6.44 10.35
CA VAL A 353 -18.08 -6.64 11.47
C VAL A 353 -17.27 -6.70 12.76
N ALA A 354 -17.80 -6.11 13.82
CA ALA A 354 -17.17 -6.04 15.13
C ALA A 354 -18.18 -6.50 16.20
N GLY A 355 -17.76 -7.44 17.04
CA GLY A 355 -18.55 -7.91 18.19
C GLY A 355 -18.18 -7.17 19.47
N GLU A 356 -18.45 -7.80 20.60
CA GLU A 356 -18.00 -7.35 21.92
C GLU A 356 -16.65 -7.98 22.25
N ASP A 357 -15.57 -7.22 22.03
CA ASP A 357 -14.21 -7.61 22.42
C ASP A 357 -13.34 -6.39 22.75
N ASP A 358 -12.21 -6.63 23.44
CA ASP A 358 -11.26 -5.59 23.87
C ASP A 358 -10.79 -4.69 22.71
N MET A 359 -10.75 -5.23 21.49
CA MET A 359 -10.34 -4.50 20.30
C MET A 359 -11.42 -3.56 19.78
N SER A 360 -12.67 -4.01 19.75
CA SER A 360 -13.82 -3.23 19.36
C SER A 360 -14.05 -2.09 20.34
N ASP A 361 -13.87 -2.36 21.64
CA ASP A 361 -13.91 -1.34 22.70
C ASP A 361 -12.79 -0.31 22.52
N SER A 362 -11.55 -0.77 22.34
CA SER A 362 -10.40 0.11 22.09
C SER A 362 -10.61 0.99 20.85
N LEU A 363 -11.22 0.44 19.79
CA LEU A 363 -11.54 1.18 18.58
C LEU A 363 -12.64 2.22 18.83
N ARG A 364 -13.71 1.86 19.55
CA ARG A 364 -14.79 2.78 19.91
C ARG A 364 -14.27 3.93 20.76
N ASP A 365 -13.45 3.66 21.76
CA ASP A 365 -12.81 4.67 22.61
C ASP A 365 -11.92 5.61 21.79
N TYR A 366 -11.04 5.05 20.97
CA TYR A 366 -10.13 5.84 20.12
C TYR A 366 -10.88 6.76 19.16
N THR A 367 -12.02 6.28 18.65
CA THR A 367 -12.85 7.02 17.69
C THR A 367 -13.98 7.81 18.33
N ASN A 368 -14.13 7.75 19.66
CA ASN A 368 -15.21 8.37 20.43
C ASN A 368 -16.61 8.00 19.86
N LEU A 369 -16.83 6.73 19.57
CA LEU A 369 -18.11 6.21 19.10
C LEU A 369 -19.06 5.90 20.27
N PRO A 370 -20.39 5.98 20.06
CA PRO A 370 -21.37 5.52 21.06
C PRO A 370 -21.20 4.03 21.35
N GLU A 371 -21.42 3.60 22.59
CA GLU A 371 -21.38 2.17 22.96
C GLU A 371 -22.60 1.39 22.47
N ALA A 372 -23.66 2.06 22.00
CA ALA A 372 -24.84 1.38 21.48
C ALA A 372 -24.49 0.45 20.30
N ALA A 373 -25.16 -0.69 20.24
CA ALA A 373 -25.23 -1.53 19.06
C ALA A 373 -26.69 -1.95 18.74
N PRO A 374 -26.99 -2.32 17.48
CA PRO A 374 -26.03 -2.35 16.36
C PRO A 374 -25.70 -0.93 15.87
N LEU A 375 -24.44 -0.69 15.48
CA LEU A 375 -23.97 0.62 15.05
C LEU A 375 -23.25 0.53 13.71
N LEU A 376 -23.75 1.28 12.72
CA LEU A 376 -23.14 1.37 11.40
C LEU A 376 -22.26 2.60 11.29
N THR A 377 -20.98 2.40 11.03
CA THR A 377 -20.00 3.50 10.93
C THR A 377 -19.11 3.36 9.71
N ILE A 378 -18.60 4.49 9.21
CA ILE A 378 -17.43 4.52 8.34
C ILE A 378 -16.33 5.31 9.06
N LEU A 379 -15.15 4.72 9.17
CA LEU A 379 -13.98 5.30 9.80
C LEU A 379 -12.91 5.55 8.74
N ASP A 380 -12.41 6.78 8.69
CA ASP A 380 -11.25 7.17 7.88
C ASP A 380 -10.16 7.69 8.83
N MET A 381 -9.29 6.77 9.24
CA MET A 381 -8.16 7.06 10.14
C MET A 381 -7.18 8.07 9.52
N SER A 382 -7.06 8.08 8.19
CA SER A 382 -6.17 9.00 7.47
C SER A 382 -6.70 10.43 7.45
N ALA A 383 -8.02 10.59 7.26
CA ALA A 383 -8.69 11.87 7.38
C ALA A 383 -9.00 12.28 8.83
N ARG A 384 -8.75 11.40 9.80
CA ARG A 384 -9.21 11.54 11.20
C ARG A 384 -10.69 11.89 11.27
N ALA A 385 -11.49 11.18 10.48
CA ALA A 385 -12.92 11.41 10.35
C ALA A 385 -13.70 10.12 10.57
N LYS A 386 -14.84 10.23 11.23
CA LYS A 386 -15.85 9.19 11.36
C LYS A 386 -17.17 9.67 10.78
N TYR A 387 -17.97 8.72 10.34
CA TYR A 387 -19.31 8.93 9.84
C TYR A 387 -20.19 7.91 10.55
N VAL A 388 -21.19 8.39 11.29
CA VAL A 388 -22.09 7.52 12.06
C VAL A 388 -23.46 7.55 11.39
N LYS A 389 -24.03 6.37 11.17
CA LYS A 389 -25.38 6.23 10.64
C LYS A 389 -26.32 5.83 11.77
N ASP A 390 -27.01 6.82 12.31
CA ASP A 390 -28.03 6.62 13.34
C ASP A 390 -29.37 6.24 12.68
N VAL A 391 -29.78 4.98 12.85
CA VAL A 391 -31.03 4.40 12.33
C VAL A 391 -31.59 3.38 13.31
N GLU A 392 -32.91 3.26 13.39
CA GLU A 392 -33.58 2.28 14.25
C GLU A 392 -33.29 0.83 13.84
N GLU A 393 -33.17 0.57 12.52
CA GLU A 393 -32.89 -0.76 11.97
C GLU A 393 -31.87 -0.65 10.83
N ILE A 394 -30.83 -1.49 10.90
CA ILE A 394 -29.81 -1.58 9.86
C ILE A 394 -30.24 -2.63 8.85
N THR A 395 -30.68 -2.18 7.67
CA THR A 395 -31.06 -3.05 6.55
C THR A 395 -30.04 -2.96 5.41
N PRO A 396 -29.98 -3.93 4.48
CA PRO A 396 -29.06 -3.86 3.34
C PRO A 396 -29.21 -2.58 2.51
N ALA A 397 -30.44 -2.06 2.36
CA ALA A 397 -30.72 -0.82 1.65
C ALA A 397 -30.14 0.41 2.36
N VAL A 398 -30.18 0.44 3.70
CA VAL A 398 -29.57 1.51 4.50
C VAL A 398 -28.05 1.48 4.36
N VAL A 399 -27.45 0.30 4.45
CA VAL A 399 -26.00 0.11 4.29
C VAL A 399 -25.56 0.54 2.89
N GLU A 400 -26.26 0.08 1.85
CA GLU A 400 -25.94 0.45 0.46
C GLU A 400 -26.03 1.96 0.24
N GLN A 401 -27.10 2.61 0.70
CA GLN A 401 -27.25 4.06 0.57
C GLN A 401 -26.15 4.82 1.32
N PHE A 402 -25.78 4.35 2.53
CA PHE A 402 -24.71 4.95 3.32
C PHE A 402 -23.35 4.88 2.60
N VAL A 403 -23.03 3.73 2.00
CA VAL A 403 -21.82 3.54 1.19
C VAL A 403 -21.85 4.43 -0.06
N ILE A 404 -22.98 4.51 -0.77
CA ILE A 404 -23.12 5.36 -1.96
C ILE A 404 -22.90 6.83 -1.61
N ASP A 405 -23.48 7.31 -0.53
CA ASP A 405 -23.35 8.70 -0.10
C ASP A 405 -21.93 9.02 0.38
N PHE A 406 -21.25 8.06 1.02
CA PHE A 406 -19.83 8.19 1.38
C PHE A 406 -18.95 8.32 0.14
N LEU A 407 -19.09 7.40 -0.82
CA LEU A 407 -18.30 7.40 -2.06
C LEU A 407 -18.60 8.62 -2.95
N ALA A 408 -19.76 9.23 -2.80
CA ALA A 408 -20.14 10.47 -3.48
C ALA A 408 -19.73 11.74 -2.72
N GLU A 409 -18.97 11.64 -1.62
CA GLU A 409 -18.58 12.75 -0.73
C GLU A 409 -19.79 13.57 -0.20
N LYS A 410 -20.96 12.94 0.00
CA LYS A 410 -22.18 13.61 0.49
C LYS A 410 -22.34 13.57 2.00
N LEU A 411 -21.67 12.64 2.67
CA LEU A 411 -21.75 12.50 4.12
C LEU A 411 -20.96 13.60 4.82
N LYS A 412 -21.47 14.05 5.96
CA LYS A 412 -20.78 15.03 6.80
C LYS A 412 -19.79 14.31 7.72
N PRO A 413 -18.48 14.63 7.67
CA PRO A 413 -17.51 14.02 8.58
C PRO A 413 -17.65 14.58 9.99
N GLU A 414 -17.50 13.70 10.97
CA GLU A 414 -17.26 14.04 12.38
C GLU A 414 -15.79 13.76 12.72
N PRO A 415 -15.13 14.60 13.53
CA PRO A 415 -13.73 14.37 13.88
C PRO A 415 -13.55 13.15 14.80
N ILE A 416 -12.41 12.46 14.60
CA ILE A 416 -11.85 11.46 15.52
C ILE A 416 -10.92 12.13 16.53
#